data_AF-U4L058-F1
#
_entry.id   AF-U4L058-F1
#
_cell.length_a   1.000
_cell.length_b   1.000
_cell.length_c   1.000
_cell.angle_alpha   90.00
_cell.angle_beta   90.00
_cell.angle_gamma   90.00
#
_symmetry.space_group_name_H-M   'P 1'
#
loop_
_entity.id
_entity.type
_entity.pdbx_description
1 polymer ?
#
loop_
_entity_poly.entity_id
_entity_poly.type
_entity_poly.pdbx_seq_one_letter_code
_entity_poly.pdbx_strand_id
1 'polypeptide(L)'
;MPSPTLTIRNLTSNKLHIIQTTRIPAPAPPKPAPITKSNLTNVSNLGHHVTHNFTSLLRRTPVTALIPVPTPTSSAIAAAAAAAEVRDILIIIPPYGKSGTGMNLDEDTLRFEFETRKVGGGDHIRKFRFEIKFASKLELQIHPLGDVGDMSLTGIYHRSRGHLAIVSNASLESWMGKLRDDTHLGRLSMPGTHNSPTCHTALPSVRCQAVSVTEQLRNGVRFLDIRVQPGGKELELVHGAFPIALSGKKLLRDVMNECYAFLDRNRSETIIVSLKREGTGKTNDQSFSKDIKRDVIDKRSGSWFTEPRIPKLGEARGKCILFRRYDIDDSLRGDNEGRGHGIDAANWAYNTPNYTTPSGICVQDFCEVAETENINKKVQYVKEHLERSCEEISVAERENRDPPLFVNFLSASNFWKVGCWPDRIAEKINPQVCEHLAVDHRVENGKAGTGVVIYDFVGDDGNWAVTKLVVGMNGGLLI
;
A
#
# COMPACT_ATOMS: atom_id res chain seq x y z
N MET A 1 -32.06 -0.46 6.17
CA MET A 1 -31.09 0.00 7.19
C MET A 1 -30.93 1.51 7.05
N PRO A 2 -30.82 2.29 8.13
CA PRO A 2 -30.53 3.72 8.01
C PRO A 2 -29.20 3.93 7.28
N SER A 3 -29.12 4.99 6.48
CA SER A 3 -27.88 5.37 5.81
C SER A 3 -26.77 5.58 6.84
N PRO A 4 -25.55 5.07 6.61
CA PRO A 4 -24.44 5.30 7.51
C PRO A 4 -24.13 6.81 7.58
N THR A 5 -23.79 7.30 8.78
CA THR A 5 -23.27 8.64 8.97
C THR A 5 -21.77 8.69 8.64
N LEU A 6 -21.29 9.80 8.11
CA LEU A 6 -19.89 9.95 7.77
C LEU A 6 -19.04 10.20 9.03
N THR A 7 -18.01 9.38 9.22
CA THR A 7 -16.89 9.60 10.16
C THR A 7 -15.64 9.97 9.36
N ILE A 8 -14.93 11.00 9.81
CA ILE A 8 -13.64 11.39 9.23
C ILE A 8 -12.54 11.03 10.24
N ARG A 9 -11.52 10.33 9.75
CA ARG A 9 -10.29 10.03 10.49
C ARG A 9 -9.15 10.84 9.90
N ASN A 10 -8.42 11.53 10.76
CA ASN A 10 -7.24 12.29 10.39
C ASN A 10 -6.01 11.40 10.60
N LEU A 11 -5.31 11.01 9.55
CA LEU A 11 -4.03 10.29 9.61
C LEU A 11 -2.87 11.20 9.18
N THR A 12 -2.96 12.49 9.54
CA THR A 12 -1.92 13.49 9.34
C THR A 12 -1.40 14.01 10.67
N SER A 13 -0.22 14.62 10.66
CA SER A 13 0.39 15.23 11.85
C SER A 13 -0.26 16.56 12.26
N ASN A 14 -1.17 17.11 11.43
CA ASN A 14 -1.78 18.42 11.67
C ASN A 14 -3.24 18.25 12.10
N LYS A 15 -3.75 19.18 12.91
CA LYS A 15 -5.20 19.26 13.19
C LYS A 15 -5.97 19.59 11.91
N LEU A 16 -7.13 18.99 11.75
CA LEU A 16 -8.08 19.36 10.69
C LEU A 16 -9.27 20.08 11.31
N HIS A 17 -9.64 21.22 10.72
CA HIS A 17 -10.80 22.00 11.10
C HIS A 17 -11.78 21.95 9.94
N ILE A 18 -12.81 21.10 10.00
CA ILE A 18 -13.89 21.14 9.02
C ILE A 18 -14.70 22.40 9.33
N ILE A 19 -14.73 23.34 8.37
CA ILE A 19 -15.30 24.68 8.56
C ILE A 19 -16.63 24.86 7.83
N GLN A 20 -16.87 24.08 6.78
CA GLN A 20 -18.06 24.22 5.96
C GLN A 20 -18.47 22.88 5.38
N THR A 21 -19.78 22.67 5.29
CA THR A 21 -20.38 21.61 4.50
C THR A 21 -21.35 22.18 3.48
N THR A 22 -21.43 21.51 2.34
CA THR A 22 -22.43 21.82 1.32
C THR A 22 -23.09 20.52 0.90
N ARG A 23 -24.41 20.44 1.02
CA ARG A 23 -25.22 19.34 0.52
C ARG A 23 -25.84 19.77 -0.81
N ILE A 24 -25.49 19.08 -1.88
CA ILE A 24 -25.97 19.35 -3.24
C ILE A 24 -26.93 18.22 -3.62
N PRO A 25 -28.22 18.50 -3.79
CA PRO A 25 -29.22 17.49 -4.15
C PRO A 25 -28.82 16.70 -5.41
N ALA A 26 -29.17 15.41 -5.47
CA ALA A 26 -29.00 14.64 -6.70
C ALA A 26 -29.79 15.30 -7.86
N PRO A 27 -29.19 15.45 -9.07
CA PRO A 27 -29.89 16.02 -10.21
C PRO A 27 -31.12 15.19 -10.57
N ALA A 28 -32.26 15.84 -10.81
CA ALA A 28 -33.45 15.14 -11.23
C ALA A 28 -33.19 14.36 -12.54
N PRO A 29 -33.58 13.08 -12.63
CA PRO A 29 -33.47 12.33 -13.87
C PRO A 29 -34.30 13.03 -14.96
N PRO A 30 -33.86 12.98 -16.24
CA PRO A 30 -34.65 13.56 -17.32
C PRO A 30 -36.02 12.89 -17.37
N LYS A 31 -37.08 13.70 -17.56
CA LYS A 31 -38.44 13.19 -17.68
C LYS A 31 -38.47 12.17 -18.83
N PRO A 32 -39.07 10.97 -18.64
CA PRO A 32 -39.21 10.02 -19.73
C PRO A 32 -39.94 10.70 -20.89
N ALA A 33 -39.36 10.61 -22.09
CA ALA A 33 -40.01 11.14 -23.28
C ALA A 33 -41.38 10.46 -23.44
N PRO A 34 -42.44 11.20 -23.81
CA PRO A 34 -43.73 10.58 -24.09
C PRO A 34 -43.54 9.52 -25.17
N ILE A 35 -44.03 8.30 -24.92
CA ILE A 35 -43.99 7.21 -25.89
C ILE A 35 -44.91 7.59 -27.06
N THR A 36 -44.32 8.09 -28.14
CA THR A 36 -45.01 8.32 -29.41
C THR A 36 -44.94 7.06 -30.27
N LYS A 37 -45.99 6.79 -31.05
CA LYS A 37 -46.09 5.60 -31.93
C LYS A 37 -44.90 5.46 -32.90
N SER A 38 -44.13 6.52 -33.15
CA SER A 38 -42.92 6.52 -33.97
C SER A 38 -41.68 5.88 -33.31
N ASN A 39 -41.66 5.70 -31.99
CA ASN A 39 -40.52 5.09 -31.28
C ASN A 39 -40.59 3.56 -31.18
N LEU A 40 -41.73 2.96 -31.55
CA LEU A 40 -41.91 1.50 -31.58
C LEU A 40 -41.32 0.84 -32.83
N THR A 41 -41.14 1.58 -33.92
CA THR A 41 -40.63 1.04 -35.20
C THR A 41 -39.11 0.95 -35.28
N ASN A 42 -38.36 1.48 -34.29
CA ASN A 42 -36.89 1.40 -34.26
C ASN A 42 -36.35 0.21 -33.46
N VAL A 43 -37.22 -0.61 -32.85
CA VAL A 43 -36.78 -1.80 -32.09
C VAL A 43 -36.51 -3.00 -33.03
N SER A 44 -36.96 -2.95 -34.29
CA SER A 44 -36.72 -4.03 -35.27
C SER A 44 -35.43 -3.91 -36.09
N ASN A 45 -34.69 -2.80 -35.99
CA ASN A 45 -33.45 -2.59 -36.76
C ASN A 45 -32.15 -2.71 -35.92
N LEU A 46 -32.25 -3.12 -34.66
CA LEU A 46 -31.08 -3.36 -33.79
C LEU A 46 -30.46 -4.77 -33.96
N GLY A 47 -30.70 -5.43 -35.10
CA GLY A 47 -30.23 -6.80 -35.38
C GLY A 47 -28.98 -6.91 -36.25
N HIS A 48 -28.50 -5.81 -36.85
CA HIS A 48 -27.38 -5.86 -37.79
C HIS A 48 -26.46 -4.65 -37.58
N HIS A 49 -25.61 -4.65 -36.55
CA HIS A 49 -24.32 -3.93 -36.50
C HIS A 49 -23.63 -4.16 -35.13
N VAL A 50 -23.32 -5.42 -34.80
CA VAL A 50 -22.32 -5.74 -33.76
C VAL A 50 -21.52 -6.96 -34.19
N THR A 51 -20.59 -6.75 -35.11
CA THR A 51 -19.47 -7.68 -35.37
C THR A 51 -18.20 -6.85 -35.47
N HIS A 52 -17.49 -6.73 -34.34
CA HIS A 52 -16.04 -6.88 -34.21
C HIS A 52 -15.59 -6.35 -32.82
N ASN A 53 -14.69 -7.09 -32.19
CA ASN A 53 -14.07 -6.91 -30.86
C ASN A 53 -14.81 -7.52 -29.66
N PHE A 54 -14.84 -8.85 -29.62
CA PHE A 54 -15.19 -9.65 -28.43
C PHE A 54 -13.95 -10.43 -27.95
N THR A 55 -13.15 -9.84 -27.05
CA THR A 55 -12.14 -10.61 -26.27
C THR A 55 -11.80 -10.02 -24.89
N SER A 56 -12.66 -9.18 -24.27
CA SER A 56 -12.40 -8.76 -22.86
C SER A 56 -13.61 -8.66 -21.92
N LEU A 57 -14.80 -9.11 -22.33
CA LEU A 57 -16.02 -8.98 -21.51
C LEU A 57 -16.67 -10.34 -21.24
N LEU A 58 -15.96 -11.21 -20.52
CA LEU A 58 -16.57 -12.34 -19.85
C LEU A 58 -16.05 -12.44 -18.41
N ARG A 59 -16.46 -11.47 -17.59
CA ARG A 59 -16.60 -11.65 -16.13
C ARG A 59 -18.00 -11.26 -15.70
N ARG A 60 -18.83 -12.30 -15.57
CA ARG A 60 -20.04 -12.43 -14.73
C ARG A 60 -20.70 -11.11 -14.28
N THR A 61 -21.66 -10.65 -15.07
CA THR A 61 -22.83 -9.88 -14.59
C THR A 61 -24.09 -10.65 -15.00
N PRO A 62 -25.08 -10.83 -14.11
CA PRO A 62 -26.37 -11.39 -14.51
C PRO A 62 -27.05 -10.44 -15.51
N VAL A 63 -27.65 -11.03 -16.55
CA VAL A 63 -28.35 -10.33 -17.63
C VAL A 63 -29.68 -9.79 -17.09
N THR A 64 -29.62 -8.68 -16.35
CA THR A 64 -30.81 -7.89 -15.97
C THR A 64 -30.53 -6.40 -15.77
N ALA A 65 -29.46 -5.84 -16.32
CA ALA A 65 -29.17 -4.40 -16.18
C ALA A 65 -28.41 -3.83 -17.39
N LEU A 66 -29.12 -3.57 -18.49
CA LEU A 66 -28.64 -2.69 -19.56
C LEU A 66 -29.80 -1.83 -20.09
N ILE A 67 -30.38 -1.01 -19.22
CA ILE A 67 -30.99 0.26 -19.65
C ILE A 67 -30.00 1.33 -19.20
N PRO A 68 -29.37 2.09 -20.12
CA PRO A 68 -28.55 3.22 -19.72
C PRO A 68 -29.44 4.19 -18.93
N VAL A 69 -29.11 4.45 -17.66
CA VAL A 69 -29.72 5.55 -16.93
C VAL A 69 -29.32 6.83 -17.69
N PRO A 70 -30.26 7.61 -18.21
CA PRO A 70 -29.94 8.78 -19.01
C PRO A 70 -29.21 9.81 -18.15
N THR A 71 -28.10 10.33 -18.68
CA THR A 71 -27.26 11.33 -18.02
C THR A 71 -28.08 12.61 -17.77
N PRO A 72 -28.01 13.23 -16.58
CA PRO A 72 -28.77 14.44 -16.28
C PRO A 72 -28.37 15.60 -17.20
N THR A 73 -29.33 16.46 -17.53
CA THR A 73 -29.10 17.64 -18.38
C THR A 73 -28.27 18.70 -17.64
N SER A 74 -27.55 19.55 -18.39
CA SER A 74 -26.82 20.68 -17.80
C SER A 74 -27.73 21.61 -16.98
N SER A 75 -29.00 21.76 -17.38
CA SER A 75 -30.00 22.54 -16.63
C SER A 75 -30.39 21.88 -15.30
N ALA A 76 -30.53 20.56 -15.26
CA ALA A 76 -30.82 19.82 -14.03
C ALA A 76 -29.63 19.88 -13.05
N ILE A 77 -28.41 19.81 -13.56
CA ILE A 77 -27.18 19.99 -12.77
C ILE A 77 -27.11 21.41 -12.18
N ALA A 78 -27.39 22.44 -13.00
CA ALA A 78 -27.39 23.83 -12.53
C ALA A 78 -28.46 24.10 -11.47
N ALA A 79 -29.67 23.53 -11.64
CA ALA A 79 -30.74 23.63 -10.66
C ALA A 79 -30.37 22.95 -9.33
N ALA A 80 -29.76 21.77 -9.38
CA ALA A 80 -29.26 21.08 -8.19
C ALA A 80 -28.17 21.88 -7.47
N ALA A 81 -27.25 22.49 -8.20
CA ALA A 81 -26.22 23.35 -7.62
C ALA A 81 -26.81 24.61 -6.98
N ALA A 82 -27.86 25.19 -7.56
CA ALA A 82 -28.56 26.36 -6.98
C ALA A 82 -29.36 26.01 -5.73
N ALA A 83 -29.81 24.76 -5.58
CA ALA A 83 -30.53 24.25 -4.42
C ALA A 83 -29.59 23.74 -3.31
N ALA A 84 -28.28 23.99 -3.41
CA ALA A 84 -27.32 23.49 -2.46
C ALA A 84 -27.48 24.14 -1.07
N GLU A 85 -27.55 23.32 -0.03
CA GLU A 85 -27.57 23.79 1.35
C GLU A 85 -26.14 23.93 1.87
N VAL A 86 -25.72 25.16 2.16
CA VAL A 86 -24.43 25.46 2.79
C VAL A 86 -24.63 25.61 4.30
N ARG A 87 -23.75 24.99 5.09
CA ARG A 87 -23.73 25.12 6.55
C ARG A 87 -22.30 25.34 7.03
N ASP A 88 -22.11 26.43 7.76
CA ASP A 88 -20.89 26.66 8.54
C ASP A 88 -20.92 25.74 9.77
N ILE A 89 -19.83 25.02 9.97
CA ILE A 89 -19.69 24.08 11.08
C ILE A 89 -18.27 24.18 11.63
N LEU A 90 -18.03 23.65 12.82
CA LEU A 90 -16.68 23.47 13.32
C LEU A 90 -16.53 22.06 13.88
N ILE A 91 -15.87 21.19 13.12
CA ILE A 91 -15.44 19.88 13.60
C ILE A 91 -13.92 19.88 13.65
N ILE A 92 -13.38 19.76 14.86
CA ILE A 92 -11.94 19.68 15.10
C ILE A 92 -11.56 18.21 15.20
N ILE A 93 -10.72 17.76 14.28
CA ILE A 93 -10.20 16.38 14.26
C ILE A 93 -8.71 16.44 14.62
N PRO A 94 -8.31 15.97 15.82
CA PRO A 94 -6.91 15.99 16.22
C PRO A 94 -6.06 15.10 15.31
N PRO A 95 -4.72 15.31 15.26
CA PRO A 95 -3.81 14.39 14.59
C PRO A 95 -4.07 12.96 15.05
N TYR A 96 -4.15 12.02 14.10
CA TYR A 96 -4.44 10.62 14.36
C TYR A 96 -5.75 10.34 15.11
N GLY A 97 -6.67 11.31 15.13
CA GLY A 97 -8.01 11.19 15.71
C GLY A 97 -9.10 10.89 14.69
N LYS A 98 -10.32 10.70 15.20
CA LYS A 98 -11.53 10.52 14.40
C LYS A 98 -12.70 11.31 14.98
N SER A 99 -13.59 11.80 14.10
CA SER A 99 -14.80 12.51 14.49
C SER A 99 -15.96 12.19 13.57
N GLY A 100 -17.12 11.95 14.15
CA GLY A 100 -18.37 11.84 13.40
C GLY A 100 -18.80 13.22 12.90
N THR A 101 -19.35 13.28 11.68
CA THR A 101 -19.83 14.54 11.08
C THR A 101 -21.32 14.77 11.30
N GLY A 102 -22.07 13.74 11.70
CA GLY A 102 -23.53 13.78 11.76
C GLY A 102 -24.22 13.80 10.38
N MET A 103 -23.45 13.80 9.29
CA MET A 103 -23.99 13.86 7.92
C MET A 103 -24.33 12.45 7.43
N ASN A 104 -25.58 12.25 7.02
CA ASN A 104 -26.04 11.01 6.39
C ASN A 104 -25.49 10.90 4.97
N LEU A 105 -25.09 9.68 4.59
CA LEU A 105 -24.68 9.32 3.25
C LEU A 105 -25.88 8.86 2.43
N ASP A 106 -26.33 9.67 1.49
CA ASP A 106 -27.45 9.40 0.59
C ASP A 106 -27.02 9.63 -0.88
N GLU A 107 -27.97 9.91 -1.77
CA GLU A 107 -27.70 10.15 -3.19
C GLU A 107 -27.13 11.56 -3.46
N ASP A 108 -27.23 12.47 -2.49
CA ASP A 108 -26.71 13.83 -2.63
C ASP A 108 -25.18 13.83 -2.68
N THR A 109 -24.64 14.89 -3.28
CA THR A 109 -23.21 15.16 -3.15
C THR A 109 -22.95 15.95 -1.87
N LEU A 110 -22.10 15.40 -1.01
CA LEU A 110 -21.58 16.10 0.15
C LEU A 110 -20.23 16.71 -0.18
N ARG A 111 -20.12 18.03 -0.05
CA ARG A 111 -18.85 18.75 -0.16
C ARG A 111 -18.43 19.24 1.21
N PHE A 112 -17.15 19.09 1.51
CA PHE A 112 -16.54 19.52 2.76
C PHE A 112 -15.40 20.48 2.44
N GLU A 113 -15.30 21.55 3.21
CA GLU A 113 -14.13 22.43 3.23
C GLU A 113 -13.49 22.39 4.61
N PHE A 114 -12.17 22.32 4.63
CA PHE A 114 -11.43 22.25 5.88
C PHE A 114 -10.14 23.05 5.83
N GLU A 115 -9.71 23.47 7.01
CA GLU A 115 -8.48 24.20 7.24
C GLU A 115 -7.51 23.35 8.05
N THR A 116 -6.21 23.56 7.81
CA THR A 116 -5.15 22.96 8.61
C THR A 116 -3.93 23.87 8.65
N ARG A 117 -3.18 23.79 9.76
CA ARG A 117 -1.96 24.56 10.00
C ARG A 117 -0.80 23.60 10.16
N LYS A 118 0.36 23.92 9.57
CA LYS A 118 1.56 23.11 9.72
C LYS A 118 2.06 23.21 11.16
N VAL A 119 2.23 22.08 11.84
CA VAL A 119 2.93 22.05 13.12
C VAL A 119 4.36 22.60 12.91
N GLY A 120 4.74 23.63 13.68
CA GLY A 120 6.05 24.28 13.60
C GLY A 120 6.28 25.18 12.37
N GLY A 121 5.27 25.45 11.54
CA GLY A 121 5.42 26.19 10.28
C GLY A 121 4.53 27.43 10.17
N GLY A 122 4.81 28.47 10.95
CA GLY A 122 4.12 29.77 10.90
C GLY A 122 2.61 29.71 11.13
N ASP A 123 1.92 30.86 11.02
CA ASP A 123 0.47 30.95 11.21
C ASP A 123 -0.34 30.80 9.89
N HIS A 124 0.30 30.25 8.85
CA HIS A 124 -0.31 30.13 7.52
C HIS A 124 -1.41 29.06 7.50
N ILE A 125 -2.62 29.50 7.20
CA ILE A 125 -3.80 28.64 7.09
C ILE A 125 -3.86 28.05 5.68
N ARG A 126 -3.94 26.73 5.59
CA ARG A 126 -4.12 26.01 4.34
C ARG A 126 -5.53 25.47 4.24
N LYS A 127 -6.19 25.74 3.13
CA LYS A 127 -7.59 25.37 2.89
C LYS A 127 -7.70 24.28 1.84
N PHE A 128 -8.61 23.34 2.06
CA PHE A 128 -8.84 22.19 1.19
C PHE A 128 -10.33 21.92 1.03
N ARG A 129 -10.67 21.21 -0.05
CA ARG A 129 -12.01 20.73 -0.35
C ARG A 129 -11.99 19.28 -0.79
N PHE A 130 -12.99 18.52 -0.38
CA PHE A 130 -13.29 17.22 -0.98
C PHE A 130 -14.80 17.01 -1.16
N GLU A 131 -15.16 16.10 -2.05
CA GLU A 131 -16.54 15.73 -2.34
C GLU A 131 -16.75 14.23 -2.18
N ILE A 132 -17.87 13.85 -1.57
CA ILE A 132 -18.36 12.48 -1.47
C ILE A 132 -19.65 12.41 -2.29
N LYS A 133 -19.65 11.51 -3.27
CA LYS A 133 -20.77 11.23 -4.18
C LYS A 133 -21.21 9.80 -3.95
N PHE A 134 -22.43 9.46 -4.34
CA PHE A 134 -22.91 8.08 -4.31
C PHE A 134 -21.92 7.12 -5.02
N ALA A 135 -21.44 7.48 -6.20
CA ALA A 135 -20.49 6.68 -6.98
C ALA A 135 -19.00 6.94 -6.66
N SER A 136 -18.69 7.56 -5.51
CA SER A 136 -17.31 7.84 -5.11
C SER A 136 -16.48 6.54 -5.05
N LYS A 137 -15.28 6.61 -5.63
CA LYS A 137 -14.28 5.54 -5.57
C LYS A 137 -13.62 5.49 -4.19
N LEU A 138 -12.81 4.45 -3.97
CA LEU A 138 -12.00 4.27 -2.76
C LEU A 138 -11.09 5.48 -2.51
N GLU A 139 -10.38 5.96 -3.54
CA GLU A 139 -9.54 7.15 -3.41
C GLU A 139 -10.31 8.41 -3.84
N LEU A 140 -10.32 9.42 -2.98
CA LEU A 140 -10.87 10.74 -3.21
C LEU A 140 -9.74 11.76 -3.35
N GLN A 141 -9.87 12.60 -4.38
CA GLN A 141 -9.02 13.77 -4.51
C GLN A 141 -9.40 14.81 -3.45
N ILE A 142 -8.38 15.38 -2.81
CA ILE A 142 -8.53 16.52 -1.92
C ILE A 142 -7.89 17.71 -2.62
N HIS A 143 -8.71 18.70 -2.96
CA HIS A 143 -8.30 19.85 -3.76
C HIS A 143 -7.85 21.01 -2.86
N PRO A 144 -6.69 21.63 -3.13
CA PRO A 144 -6.29 22.84 -2.44
C PRO A 144 -7.20 24.02 -2.85
N LEU A 145 -7.51 24.88 -1.89
CA LEU A 145 -8.26 26.14 -2.08
C LEU A 145 -7.32 27.34 -1.85
N GLY A 146 -6.24 27.41 -2.63
CA GLY A 146 -5.20 28.44 -2.53
C GLY A 146 -3.79 27.85 -2.44
N ASP A 147 -2.84 28.66 -1.96
CA ASP A 147 -1.46 28.21 -1.76
C ASP A 147 -1.33 27.32 -0.51
N VAL A 148 -1.00 26.05 -0.76
CA VAL A 148 -0.80 25.03 0.28
C VAL A 148 0.66 24.56 0.38
N GLY A 149 1.57 25.17 -0.37
CA GLY A 149 2.99 24.79 -0.44
C GLY A 149 3.20 23.35 -0.93
N ASP A 150 4.06 22.59 -0.23
CA ASP A 150 4.41 21.20 -0.53
C ASP A 150 3.37 20.17 -0.06
N MET A 151 2.26 20.64 0.54
CA MET A 151 1.31 19.74 1.18
C MET A 151 0.34 19.15 0.16
N SER A 152 0.23 17.82 0.19
CA SER A 152 -0.71 17.06 -0.63
C SER A 152 -1.40 16.03 0.24
N LEU A 153 -2.72 15.90 0.05
CA LEU A 153 -3.59 15.04 0.85
C LEU A 153 -4.43 14.16 -0.08
N THR A 154 -4.76 12.95 0.39
CA THR A 154 -5.70 12.04 -0.27
C THR A 154 -6.74 11.58 0.74
N GLY A 155 -7.99 11.44 0.29
CA GLY A 155 -9.05 10.79 1.05
C GLY A 155 -9.16 9.32 0.67
N ILE A 156 -9.24 8.42 1.64
CA ILE A 156 -9.50 6.99 1.43
C ILE A 156 -10.86 6.69 2.05
N TYR A 157 -11.84 6.48 1.17
CA TYR A 157 -13.26 6.42 1.50
C TYR A 157 -13.81 5.01 1.42
N HIS A 158 -14.25 4.50 2.56
CA HIS A 158 -14.95 3.23 2.71
C HIS A 158 -16.44 3.48 2.89
N ARG A 159 -17.18 3.47 1.78
CA ARG A 159 -18.63 3.77 1.74
C ARG A 159 -19.46 2.86 2.66
N SER A 160 -19.20 1.55 2.64
CA SER A 160 -19.88 0.55 3.47
C SER A 160 -19.75 0.83 4.96
N ARG A 161 -18.65 1.46 5.37
CA ARG A 161 -18.34 1.82 6.76
C ARG A 161 -18.68 3.27 7.10
N GLY A 162 -19.13 4.07 6.11
CA GLY A 162 -19.33 5.50 6.25
C GLY A 162 -18.09 6.24 6.72
N HIS A 163 -16.91 5.86 6.23
CA HIS A 163 -15.65 6.30 6.81
C HIS A 163 -14.69 6.89 5.78
N LEU A 164 -14.11 8.06 6.08
CA LEU A 164 -13.08 8.71 5.27
C LEU A 164 -11.80 8.89 6.09
N ALA A 165 -10.72 8.24 5.68
CA ALA A 165 -9.39 8.53 6.21
C ALA A 165 -8.70 9.60 5.34
N ILE A 166 -8.23 10.68 5.95
CA ILE A 166 -7.43 11.71 5.29
C ILE A 166 -5.96 11.43 5.60
N VAL A 167 -5.17 11.18 4.57
CA VAL A 167 -3.73 10.86 4.67
C VAL A 167 -2.91 11.90 3.91
N SER A 168 -1.69 12.15 4.38
CA SER A 168 -0.69 12.87 3.59
C SER A 168 -0.11 11.93 2.53
N ASN A 169 -0.09 12.38 1.28
CA ASN A 169 0.62 11.71 0.18
C ASN A 169 1.74 12.59 -0.38
N ALA A 170 2.09 13.68 0.30
CA ALA A 170 3.20 14.54 -0.08
C ALA A 170 4.51 13.73 -0.11
N SER A 171 5.20 13.76 -1.26
CA SER A 171 6.55 13.20 -1.43
C SER A 171 6.67 11.71 -1.10
N LEU A 172 5.81 10.84 -1.67
CA LEU A 172 5.93 9.37 -1.49
C LEU A 172 7.30 8.82 -1.93
N GLU A 173 7.99 9.46 -2.86
CA GLU A 173 9.35 9.07 -3.25
C GLU A 173 10.44 9.47 -2.23
N SER A 174 10.13 10.33 -1.25
CA SER A 174 11.07 10.82 -0.24
C SER A 174 10.44 10.95 1.15
N TRP A 175 9.50 10.06 1.49
CA TRP A 175 8.68 10.17 2.70
C TRP A 175 9.49 10.05 4.00
N MET A 176 10.65 9.37 3.98
CA MET A 176 11.53 9.27 5.15
C MET A 176 12.30 10.58 5.42
N GLY A 177 12.31 11.53 4.49
CA GLY A 177 13.10 12.77 4.61
C GLY A 177 12.68 13.72 5.72
N LYS A 178 11.43 13.64 6.21
CA LYS A 178 10.95 14.45 7.35
C LYS A 178 11.17 13.78 8.70
N LEU A 179 11.51 12.49 8.73
CA LEU A 179 11.74 11.72 9.96
C LEU A 179 13.13 12.01 10.53
N ARG A 180 13.29 11.89 11.85
CA ARG A 180 14.56 12.16 12.53
C ARG A 180 15.56 11.03 12.31
N ASP A 181 16.84 11.38 12.24
CA ASP A 181 17.93 10.41 12.04
C ASP A 181 18.08 9.41 13.19
N ASP A 182 17.68 9.78 14.41
CA ASP A 182 17.69 8.90 15.59
C ASP A 182 16.53 7.89 15.62
N THR A 183 15.60 7.94 14.66
CA THR A 183 14.47 7.01 14.57
C THR A 183 14.96 5.61 14.23
N HIS A 184 14.78 4.65 15.14
CA HIS A 184 15.06 3.23 14.90
C HIS A 184 14.11 2.66 13.83
N LEU A 185 14.62 1.90 12.84
CA LEU A 185 13.79 1.40 11.74
C LEU A 185 12.67 0.45 12.18
N GLY A 186 12.83 -0.24 13.32
CA GLY A 186 11.77 -1.05 13.93
C GLY A 186 10.51 -0.26 14.32
N ARG A 187 10.59 1.08 14.40
CA ARG A 187 9.44 1.97 14.66
C ARG A 187 8.68 2.38 13.41
N LEU A 188 9.24 2.18 12.23
CA LEU A 188 8.65 2.67 10.98
C LEU A 188 7.55 1.73 10.46
N SER A 189 6.54 2.36 9.88
CA SER A 189 5.52 1.69 9.07
C SER A 189 5.99 1.70 7.62
N MET A 190 6.46 0.57 7.12
CA MET A 190 7.13 0.47 5.82
C MET A 190 6.31 -0.37 4.84
N PRO A 191 5.91 0.20 3.69
CA PRO A 191 5.35 -0.61 2.62
C PRO A 191 6.44 -1.49 1.98
N GLY A 192 6.10 -2.75 1.74
CA GLY A 192 6.96 -3.74 1.10
C GLY A 192 6.25 -4.50 -0.01
N THR A 193 6.99 -5.15 -0.90
CA THR A 193 6.41 -5.99 -1.96
C THR A 193 6.99 -7.40 -1.93
N HIS A 194 6.12 -8.40 -2.06
CA HIS A 194 6.52 -9.80 -2.11
C HIS A 194 6.99 -10.14 -3.52
N ASN A 195 8.10 -10.87 -3.64
CA ASN A 195 8.70 -11.20 -4.93
C ASN A 195 8.74 -9.97 -5.87
N SER A 196 9.30 -8.85 -5.37
CA SER A 196 9.18 -7.49 -5.93
C SER A 196 9.39 -7.35 -7.44
N PRO A 197 10.35 -8.05 -8.09
CA PRO A 197 10.56 -7.88 -9.53
C PRO A 197 9.60 -8.68 -10.43
N THR A 198 8.62 -9.42 -9.88
CA THR A 198 7.70 -10.29 -10.63
C THR A 198 6.56 -9.52 -11.33
N CYS A 199 6.89 -8.42 -12.03
CA CYS A 199 5.90 -7.61 -12.77
C CYS A 199 5.80 -7.97 -14.26
N HIS A 200 6.65 -8.87 -14.74
CA HIS A 200 6.72 -9.24 -16.15
C HIS A 200 5.61 -10.21 -16.56
N THR A 201 5.45 -10.38 -17.87
CA THR A 201 4.64 -11.48 -18.43
C THR A 201 5.25 -12.82 -18.02
N ALA A 202 4.53 -13.55 -17.17
CA ALA A 202 4.91 -14.83 -16.59
C ALA A 202 3.69 -15.76 -16.52
N LEU A 203 3.88 -16.99 -16.04
CA LEU A 203 2.74 -17.82 -15.64
C LEU A 203 1.92 -17.06 -14.57
N PRO A 204 0.57 -17.12 -14.59
CA PRO A 204 -0.24 -16.34 -13.66
C PRO A 204 0.06 -16.60 -12.18
N SER A 205 0.44 -17.83 -11.83
CA SER A 205 0.82 -18.23 -10.47
C SER A 205 2.22 -17.76 -10.03
N VAL A 206 3.00 -17.17 -10.94
CA VAL A 206 4.38 -16.68 -10.72
C VAL A 206 4.42 -15.15 -10.62
N ARG A 207 3.49 -14.45 -11.27
CA ARG A 207 3.42 -12.99 -11.25
C ARG A 207 2.83 -12.53 -9.91
N CYS A 208 3.59 -11.77 -9.12
CA CYS A 208 3.13 -11.22 -7.85
C CYS A 208 2.94 -9.70 -7.88
N GLN A 209 3.47 -9.01 -8.89
CA GLN A 209 3.42 -7.54 -8.95
C GLN A 209 2.79 -7.02 -10.25
N ALA A 210 2.10 -5.89 -10.14
CA ALA A 210 1.51 -5.20 -11.29
C ALA A 210 2.51 -4.28 -11.99
N VAL A 211 3.44 -3.69 -11.23
CA VAL A 211 4.32 -2.59 -11.64
C VAL A 211 5.80 -2.87 -11.34
N SER A 212 6.70 -2.15 -12.02
CA SER A 212 8.17 -2.29 -11.86
C SER A 212 8.66 -1.88 -10.48
N VAL A 213 9.89 -2.29 -10.12
CA VAL A 213 10.53 -1.90 -8.86
C VAL A 213 10.70 -0.38 -8.78
N THR A 214 11.09 0.27 -9.87
CA THR A 214 11.12 1.75 -9.95
C THR A 214 9.78 2.39 -9.55
N GLU A 215 8.65 1.89 -10.06
CA GLU A 215 7.34 2.44 -9.71
C GLU A 215 6.92 2.11 -8.27
N GLN A 216 7.28 0.93 -7.76
CA GLN A 216 7.09 0.59 -6.34
C GLN A 216 7.82 1.60 -5.44
N LEU A 217 9.10 1.89 -5.72
CA LEU A 217 9.92 2.82 -4.94
C LEU A 217 9.36 4.25 -5.00
N ARG A 218 8.94 4.73 -6.18
CA ARG A 218 8.32 6.06 -6.35
C ARG A 218 7.03 6.23 -5.55
N ASN A 219 6.30 5.15 -5.32
CA ASN A 219 5.04 5.17 -4.60
C ASN A 219 5.16 4.76 -3.11
N GLY A 220 6.38 4.74 -2.57
CA GLY A 220 6.62 4.64 -1.12
C GLY A 220 7.09 3.29 -0.61
N VAL A 221 7.23 2.27 -1.48
CA VAL A 221 7.78 0.96 -1.09
C VAL A 221 9.25 1.12 -0.67
N ARG A 222 9.64 0.52 0.46
CA ARG A 222 11.01 0.56 1.00
C ARG A 222 11.50 -0.81 1.49
N PHE A 223 10.70 -1.87 1.33
CA PHE A 223 11.11 -3.24 1.56
C PHE A 223 10.87 -4.08 0.29
N LEU A 224 11.91 -4.75 -0.21
CA LEU A 224 11.83 -5.56 -1.41
C LEU A 224 12.17 -7.02 -1.08
N ASP A 225 11.24 -7.96 -1.26
CA ASP A 225 11.51 -9.41 -1.22
C ASP A 225 11.99 -9.85 -2.60
N ILE A 226 13.27 -10.20 -2.70
CA ILE A 226 13.92 -10.61 -3.95
C ILE A 226 14.44 -12.03 -3.81
N ARG A 227 14.00 -12.89 -4.73
CA ARG A 227 14.34 -14.31 -4.73
C ARG A 227 15.22 -14.66 -5.90
N VAL A 228 16.32 -15.33 -5.57
CA VAL A 228 17.49 -15.41 -6.45
C VAL A 228 17.96 -16.85 -6.55
N GLN A 229 18.14 -17.30 -7.79
CA GLN A 229 18.82 -18.54 -8.13
C GLN A 229 20.20 -18.23 -8.70
N PRO A 230 21.28 -18.81 -8.16
CA PRO A 230 22.58 -18.81 -8.82
C PRO A 230 22.52 -19.57 -10.15
N GLY A 231 22.77 -18.86 -11.26
CA GLY A 231 22.77 -19.35 -12.63
C GLY A 231 24.16 -19.34 -13.25
N GLY A 232 25.07 -20.17 -12.74
CA GLY A 232 26.47 -20.15 -13.17
C GLY A 232 27.21 -18.90 -12.68
N LYS A 233 27.49 -17.94 -13.57
CA LYS A 233 28.14 -16.66 -13.22
C LYS A 233 27.15 -15.52 -12.94
N GLU A 234 25.86 -15.75 -13.12
CA GLU A 234 24.82 -14.72 -12.96
C GLU A 234 23.86 -15.08 -11.81
N LEU A 235 23.25 -14.05 -11.24
CA LEU A 235 22.25 -14.17 -10.18
C LEU A 235 20.87 -13.89 -10.79
N GLU A 236 20.14 -14.97 -11.09
CA GLU A 236 18.87 -14.94 -11.81
C GLU A 236 17.69 -14.77 -10.85
N LEU A 237 16.68 -14.02 -11.28
CA LEU A 237 15.45 -13.81 -10.52
C LEU A 237 14.46 -14.93 -10.83
N VAL A 238 13.92 -15.54 -9.78
CA VAL A 238 13.01 -16.69 -9.86
C VAL A 238 11.83 -16.55 -8.90
N HIS A 239 10.77 -17.33 -9.13
CA HIS A 239 9.73 -17.59 -8.15
C HIS A 239 9.51 -19.11 -8.08
N GLY A 240 9.88 -19.71 -6.94
CA GLY A 240 9.94 -21.16 -6.83
C GLY A 240 10.88 -21.75 -7.87
N ALA A 241 10.40 -22.71 -8.66
CA ALA A 241 11.18 -23.34 -9.74
C ALA A 241 11.15 -22.58 -11.08
N PHE A 242 10.41 -21.47 -11.16
CA PHE A 242 10.11 -20.80 -12.44
C PHE A 242 10.87 -19.48 -12.59
N PRO A 243 11.29 -19.11 -13.82
CA PRO A 243 11.77 -17.77 -14.10
C PRO A 243 10.62 -16.76 -13.98
N ILE A 244 10.94 -15.53 -13.58
CA ILE A 244 9.93 -14.48 -13.37
C ILE A 244 9.42 -13.82 -14.67
N ALA A 245 9.90 -14.26 -15.83
CA ALA A 245 9.49 -13.74 -17.13
C ALA A 245 9.59 -14.81 -18.22
N LEU A 246 8.59 -14.85 -19.11
CA LEU A 246 8.62 -15.69 -20.32
C LEU A 246 9.55 -15.14 -21.41
N SER A 247 9.89 -13.85 -21.34
CA SER A 247 10.73 -13.17 -22.33
C SER A 247 12.24 -13.37 -22.12
N GLY A 248 12.65 -14.30 -21.24
CA GLY A 248 14.05 -14.55 -20.90
C GLY A 248 14.41 -14.17 -19.45
N LYS A 249 15.65 -14.51 -19.08
CA LYS A 249 16.18 -14.36 -17.72
C LYS A 249 16.21 -12.89 -17.30
N LYS A 250 15.86 -12.64 -16.04
CA LYS A 250 15.98 -11.35 -15.36
C LYS A 250 17.02 -11.48 -14.27
N LEU A 251 17.82 -10.46 -14.07
CA LEU A 251 19.02 -10.54 -13.22
C LEU A 251 18.90 -9.63 -12.01
N LEU A 252 19.46 -10.08 -10.88
CA LEU A 252 19.51 -9.29 -9.65
C LEU A 252 20.22 -7.94 -9.86
N ARG A 253 21.26 -7.92 -10.70
CA ARG A 253 22.02 -6.68 -11.00
C ARG A 253 21.13 -5.56 -11.54
N ASP A 254 20.09 -5.89 -12.31
CA ASP A 254 19.22 -4.90 -12.93
C ASP A 254 18.32 -4.25 -11.87
N VAL A 255 17.75 -5.07 -10.98
CA VAL A 255 16.95 -4.59 -9.84
C VAL A 255 17.81 -3.75 -8.89
N MET A 256 19.05 -4.17 -8.62
CA MET A 256 19.94 -3.39 -7.78
C MET A 256 20.30 -2.04 -8.41
N ASN A 257 20.46 -1.97 -9.73
CA ASN A 257 20.65 -0.69 -10.43
C ASN A 257 19.43 0.24 -10.28
N GLU A 258 18.21 -0.29 -10.29
CA GLU A 258 17.01 0.51 -9.98
C GLU A 258 17.04 1.07 -8.55
N CYS A 259 17.35 0.23 -7.55
CA CYS A 259 17.49 0.65 -6.15
C CYS A 259 18.54 1.74 -5.97
N TYR A 260 19.71 1.54 -6.58
CA TYR A 260 20.82 2.48 -6.57
C TYR A 260 20.44 3.82 -7.21
N ALA A 261 19.85 3.81 -8.40
CA ALA A 261 19.44 5.03 -9.08
C ALA A 261 18.31 5.76 -8.33
N PHE A 262 17.47 5.04 -7.59
CA PHE A 262 16.47 5.64 -6.70
C PHE A 262 17.12 6.32 -5.50
N LEU A 263 18.02 5.65 -4.78
CA LEU A 263 18.71 6.19 -3.61
C LEU A 263 19.62 7.38 -3.97
N ASP A 264 20.26 7.35 -5.13
CA ASP A 264 21.08 8.49 -5.60
C ASP A 264 20.25 9.75 -5.82
N ARG A 265 18.98 9.61 -6.22
CA ARG A 265 18.03 10.71 -6.38
C ARG A 265 17.33 11.10 -5.07
N ASN A 266 17.17 10.13 -4.16
CA ASN A 266 16.43 10.29 -2.91
C ASN A 266 17.32 9.90 -1.72
N ARG A 267 18.36 10.71 -1.46
CA ARG A 267 19.39 10.42 -0.43
C ARG A 267 18.85 10.36 1.00
N SER A 268 17.63 10.87 1.23
CA SER A 268 16.93 10.75 2.51
C SER A 268 16.43 9.33 2.79
N GLU A 269 16.27 8.50 1.76
CA GLU A 269 15.60 7.21 1.87
C GLU A 269 16.60 6.08 2.14
N THR A 270 16.08 4.93 2.56
CA THR A 270 16.81 3.66 2.62
C THR A 270 15.91 2.54 2.09
N ILE A 271 16.51 1.47 1.57
CA ILE A 271 15.76 0.31 1.07
C ILE A 271 16.21 -0.94 1.82
N ILE A 272 15.29 -1.63 2.48
CA ILE A 272 15.54 -2.99 2.98
C ILE A 272 15.45 -3.95 1.81
N VAL A 273 16.56 -4.59 1.48
CA VAL A 273 16.65 -5.57 0.41
C VAL A 273 16.67 -6.96 1.05
N SER A 274 15.51 -7.63 1.03
CA SER A 274 15.38 -9.00 1.47
C SER A 274 15.83 -9.94 0.36
N LEU A 275 16.87 -10.73 0.63
CA LEU A 275 17.41 -11.69 -0.32
C LEU A 275 17.18 -13.11 0.18
N LYS A 276 16.56 -13.93 -0.65
CA LYS A 276 16.35 -15.37 -0.40
C LYS A 276 16.91 -16.18 -1.55
N ARG A 277 17.64 -17.25 -1.23
CA ARG A 277 17.98 -18.27 -2.22
C ARG A 277 16.73 -19.08 -2.59
N GLU A 278 16.48 -19.22 -3.88
CA GLU A 278 15.37 -20.00 -4.41
C GLU A 278 15.76 -20.63 -5.77
N GLY A 279 14.87 -21.43 -6.35
CA GLY A 279 15.12 -22.14 -7.60
C GLY A 279 15.53 -23.60 -7.44
N THR A 280 15.76 -24.26 -8.57
CA THR A 280 16.14 -25.68 -8.67
C THR A 280 17.66 -25.87 -8.72
N GLY A 281 18.43 -24.79 -8.58
CA GLY A 281 19.88 -24.81 -8.54
C GLY A 281 20.43 -25.61 -7.35
N LYS A 282 21.64 -26.18 -7.52
CA LYS A 282 22.32 -26.99 -6.49
C LYS A 282 23.15 -26.16 -5.50
N THR A 283 23.25 -24.85 -5.70
CA THR A 283 24.06 -23.95 -4.86
C THR A 283 23.48 -23.88 -3.45
N ASN A 284 24.34 -24.01 -2.44
CA ASN A 284 23.97 -23.87 -1.04
C ASN A 284 24.05 -22.40 -0.56
N ASP A 285 23.52 -22.15 0.63
CA ASP A 285 23.48 -20.80 1.23
C ASP A 285 24.88 -20.19 1.41
N GLN A 286 25.87 -20.99 1.81
CA GLN A 286 27.25 -20.52 1.98
C GLN A 286 27.83 -19.98 0.66
N SER A 287 27.72 -20.72 -0.44
CA SER A 287 28.19 -20.27 -1.74
C SER A 287 27.40 -19.06 -2.23
N PHE A 288 26.07 -19.09 -2.06
CA PHE A 288 25.21 -17.95 -2.37
C PHE A 288 25.60 -16.69 -1.60
N SER A 289 25.91 -16.79 -0.32
CA SER A 289 26.33 -15.67 0.51
C SER A 289 27.61 -15.00 0.00
N LYS A 290 28.58 -15.81 -0.48
CA LYS A 290 29.81 -15.31 -1.11
C LYS A 290 29.55 -14.63 -2.44
N ASP A 291 28.65 -15.19 -3.26
CA ASP A 291 28.26 -14.59 -4.53
C ASP A 291 27.54 -13.25 -4.33
N ILE A 292 26.60 -13.16 -3.38
CA ILE A 292 25.94 -11.90 -3.01
C ILE A 292 26.97 -10.87 -2.56
N LYS A 293 27.88 -11.25 -1.65
CA LYS A 293 28.91 -10.33 -1.17
C LYS A 293 29.78 -9.82 -2.33
N ARG A 294 30.39 -10.72 -3.09
CA ARG A 294 31.33 -10.40 -4.17
C ARG A 294 30.66 -9.64 -5.32
N ASP A 295 29.51 -10.13 -5.79
CA ASP A 295 28.95 -9.69 -7.07
C ASP A 295 27.92 -8.56 -6.93
N VAL A 296 27.47 -8.26 -5.71
CA VAL A 296 26.44 -7.25 -5.45
C VAL A 296 26.93 -6.20 -4.46
N ILE A 297 27.35 -6.63 -3.27
CA ILE A 297 27.65 -5.71 -2.15
C ILE A 297 29.00 -5.03 -2.35
N ASP A 298 30.07 -5.80 -2.57
CA ASP A 298 31.43 -5.27 -2.68
C ASP A 298 31.61 -4.37 -3.90
N LYS A 299 30.81 -4.57 -4.97
CA LYS A 299 30.80 -3.68 -6.14
C LYS A 299 30.35 -2.26 -5.84
N ARG A 300 29.61 -2.05 -4.74
CA ARG A 300 29.16 -0.73 -4.28
C ARG A 300 29.04 -0.68 -2.76
N SER A 301 30.11 -1.06 -2.05
CA SER A 301 30.08 -1.26 -0.59
C SER A 301 29.56 -0.04 0.20
N GLY A 302 29.91 1.18 -0.21
CA GLY A 302 29.42 2.42 0.41
C GLY A 302 27.90 2.66 0.30
N SER A 303 27.20 1.88 -0.53
CA SER A 303 25.75 1.91 -0.68
C SER A 303 25.04 0.81 0.12
N TRP A 304 25.74 0.09 1.00
CA TRP A 304 25.15 -0.96 1.82
C TRP A 304 25.35 -0.71 3.31
N PHE A 305 24.31 -1.05 4.07
CA PHE A 305 24.39 -1.30 5.51
C PHE A 305 24.35 -2.82 5.71
N THR A 306 25.46 -3.37 6.23
CA THR A 306 25.66 -4.82 6.37
C THR A 306 25.90 -5.26 7.81
N GLU A 307 25.76 -4.37 8.80
CA GLU A 307 25.82 -4.81 10.18
C GLU A 307 24.59 -5.69 10.52
N PRO A 308 24.76 -6.71 11.36
CA PRO A 308 23.70 -7.65 11.73
C PRO A 308 22.81 -7.09 12.85
N ARG A 309 22.21 -5.93 12.61
CA ARG A 309 21.28 -5.23 13.52
C ARG A 309 20.30 -4.38 12.72
N ILE A 310 19.20 -3.99 13.37
CA ILE A 310 18.30 -2.98 12.81
C ILE A 310 18.94 -1.59 13.04
N PRO A 311 19.22 -0.79 12.00
CA PRO A 311 19.84 0.52 12.19
C PRO A 311 18.84 1.60 12.60
N LYS A 312 19.37 2.73 13.06
CA LYS A 312 18.67 4.02 13.04
C LYS A 312 18.63 4.57 11.62
N LEU A 313 17.62 5.38 11.32
CA LEU A 313 17.38 5.90 9.98
C LEU A 313 18.60 6.65 9.42
N GLY A 314 19.24 7.51 10.23
CA GLY A 314 20.42 8.28 9.82
C GLY A 314 21.61 7.43 9.36
N GLU A 315 21.79 6.24 9.96
CA GLU A 315 22.86 5.30 9.58
C GLU A 315 22.59 4.64 8.22
N ALA A 316 21.31 4.52 7.86
CA ALA A 316 20.81 3.79 6.70
C ALA A 316 20.53 4.68 5.48
N ARG A 317 20.40 6.00 5.65
CA ARG A 317 20.08 6.93 4.55
C ARG A 317 21.06 6.80 3.39
N GLY A 318 20.52 6.75 2.18
CA GLY A 318 21.26 6.56 0.93
C GLY A 318 21.84 5.15 0.74
N LYS A 319 21.47 4.18 1.59
CA LYS A 319 21.98 2.79 1.53
C LYS A 319 20.85 1.78 1.40
N CYS A 320 21.17 0.66 0.77
CA CYS A 320 20.43 -0.59 0.90
C CYS A 320 20.81 -1.28 2.22
N ILE A 321 19.85 -1.87 2.91
CA ILE A 321 20.07 -2.68 4.10
C ILE A 321 19.94 -4.14 3.71
N LEU A 322 20.96 -4.95 3.99
CA LEU A 322 20.88 -6.39 3.72
C LEU A 322 20.01 -7.08 4.76
N PHE A 323 18.88 -7.63 4.32
CA PHE A 323 18.03 -8.53 5.09
C PHE A 323 18.16 -9.95 4.52
N ARG A 324 18.95 -10.81 5.16
CA ARG A 324 19.30 -12.11 4.57
C ARG A 324 18.36 -13.22 5.04
N ARG A 325 17.74 -13.91 4.08
CA ARG A 325 16.96 -15.15 4.29
C ARG A 325 17.78 -16.37 3.85
N TYR A 326 19.05 -16.39 4.23
CA TYR A 326 20.03 -17.43 3.94
C TYR A 326 21.14 -17.42 5.00
N ASP A 327 21.77 -18.57 5.20
CA ASP A 327 22.95 -18.70 6.06
C ASP A 327 24.23 -18.18 5.39
N ILE A 328 25.16 -17.66 6.20
CA ILE A 328 26.44 -17.14 5.71
C ILE A 328 27.55 -18.18 5.76
N ASP A 329 28.49 -18.08 4.83
CA ASP A 329 29.76 -18.79 4.85
C ASP A 329 30.63 -18.34 6.04
N ASP A 330 31.46 -19.23 6.57
CA ASP A 330 32.30 -18.94 7.74
C ASP A 330 33.26 -17.77 7.52
N SER A 331 33.71 -17.56 6.27
CA SER A 331 34.53 -16.41 5.90
C SER A 331 33.86 -15.05 6.15
N LEU A 332 32.52 -15.01 6.21
CA LEU A 332 31.74 -13.79 6.44
C LEU A 332 31.40 -13.57 7.92
N ARG A 333 31.68 -14.54 8.80
CA ARG A 333 31.42 -14.40 10.24
C ARG A 333 32.34 -13.37 10.91
N GLY A 334 33.52 -13.16 10.35
CA GLY A 334 34.47 -12.13 10.81
C GLY A 334 34.07 -10.70 10.44
N ASP A 335 33.13 -10.50 9.50
CA ASP A 335 32.67 -9.17 9.10
C ASP A 335 32.00 -8.43 10.26
N ASN A 336 31.99 -7.10 10.18
CA ASN A 336 31.41 -6.20 11.19
C ASN A 336 31.92 -6.54 12.60
N GLU A 337 33.24 -6.62 12.75
CA GLU A 337 33.93 -6.92 14.02
C GLU A 337 33.50 -8.25 14.64
N GLY A 338 33.35 -9.29 13.81
CA GLY A 338 32.96 -10.62 14.26
C GLY A 338 31.47 -10.80 14.55
N ARG A 339 30.62 -9.80 14.26
CA ARG A 339 29.17 -9.92 14.43
C ARG A 339 28.50 -10.70 13.29
N GLY A 340 29.17 -10.83 12.14
CA GLY A 340 28.63 -11.45 10.93
C GLY A 340 28.13 -10.43 9.92
N HIS A 341 27.25 -10.83 9.00
CA HIS A 341 26.91 -10.01 7.82
C HIS A 341 25.39 -9.96 7.57
N GLY A 342 24.82 -8.75 7.50
CA GLY A 342 23.41 -8.47 7.26
C GLY A 342 22.46 -8.82 8.42
N ILE A 343 21.26 -8.26 8.39
CA ILE A 343 20.18 -8.62 9.33
C ILE A 343 19.81 -10.08 9.10
N ASP A 344 20.02 -10.91 10.11
CA ASP A 344 19.75 -12.35 10.05
C ASP A 344 18.25 -12.64 10.08
N ALA A 345 17.72 -13.16 8.98
CA ALA A 345 16.35 -13.64 8.84
C ALA A 345 16.31 -15.03 8.20
N ALA A 346 17.40 -15.80 8.30
CA ALA A 346 17.55 -17.09 7.64
C ALA A 346 16.52 -18.12 8.16
N ASN A 347 16.24 -18.07 9.46
CA ASN A 347 15.50 -19.11 10.16
C ASN A 347 14.21 -18.55 10.77
N TRP A 348 13.09 -18.67 10.04
CA TRP A 348 11.75 -18.58 10.64
C TRP A 348 10.85 -19.74 10.25
N ALA A 349 9.91 -20.08 11.14
CA ALA A 349 8.98 -21.19 10.94
C ALA A 349 8.18 -21.04 9.63
N TYR A 350 8.10 -22.13 8.87
CA TYR A 350 7.33 -22.18 7.63
C TYR A 350 5.83 -22.01 7.90
N ASN A 351 5.14 -21.26 7.04
CA ASN A 351 3.68 -21.06 7.06
C ASN A 351 3.12 -20.63 8.43
N THR A 352 3.74 -19.61 9.04
CA THR A 352 3.48 -19.22 10.43
C THR A 352 2.60 -17.97 10.58
N PRO A 353 1.60 -17.96 11.49
CA PRO A 353 0.84 -16.76 11.82
C PRO A 353 1.62 -15.78 12.71
N ASN A 354 2.62 -16.27 13.44
CA ASN A 354 3.47 -15.49 14.32
C ASN A 354 4.73 -16.29 14.67
N TYR A 355 5.90 -15.74 14.37
CA TYR A 355 7.17 -16.33 14.79
C TYR A 355 8.18 -15.22 15.08
N THR A 356 8.97 -15.38 16.14
CA THR A 356 10.11 -14.51 16.42
C THR A 356 11.39 -15.27 16.11
N THR A 357 12.20 -14.73 15.20
CA THR A 357 13.50 -15.32 14.85
C THR A 357 14.47 -15.27 16.03
N PRO A 358 15.53 -16.09 16.04
CA PRO A 358 16.61 -15.97 17.02
C PRO A 358 17.26 -14.58 17.06
N SER A 359 17.22 -13.85 15.94
CA SER A 359 17.70 -12.47 15.78
C SER A 359 16.68 -11.39 16.21
N GLY A 360 15.50 -11.79 16.69
CA GLY A 360 14.49 -10.86 17.22
C GLY A 360 13.54 -10.25 16.18
N ILE A 361 13.44 -10.79 14.97
CA ILE A 361 12.49 -10.33 13.94
C ILE A 361 11.16 -11.05 14.14
N CYS A 362 10.07 -10.30 14.22
CA CYS A 362 8.73 -10.84 14.39
C CYS A 362 8.05 -10.98 13.02
N VAL A 363 7.60 -12.17 12.66
CA VAL A 363 7.14 -12.50 11.29
C VAL A 363 5.74 -13.11 11.31
N GLN A 364 4.88 -12.64 10.42
CA GLN A 364 3.70 -13.37 9.96
C GLN A 364 3.90 -13.73 8.48
N ASP A 365 4.00 -15.02 8.20
CA ASP A 365 4.22 -15.59 6.86
C ASP A 365 3.37 -16.85 6.67
N PHE A 366 2.06 -16.75 6.94
CA PHE A 366 1.07 -17.78 6.61
C PHE A 366 0.81 -17.76 5.10
N CYS A 367 1.70 -18.38 4.32
CA CYS A 367 1.76 -18.23 2.87
C CYS A 367 1.06 -19.33 2.08
N GLU A 368 0.69 -20.46 2.71
CA GLU A 368 -0.04 -21.54 2.04
C GLU A 368 -1.54 -21.48 2.32
N VAL A 369 -2.30 -21.03 1.32
CA VAL A 369 -3.75 -20.95 1.38
C VAL A 369 -4.33 -22.03 0.48
N ALA A 370 -4.50 -23.22 1.06
CA ALA A 370 -5.00 -24.40 0.33
C ALA A 370 -6.34 -24.12 -0.36
N GLU A 371 -7.28 -23.51 0.36
CA GLU A 371 -8.65 -23.26 -0.08
C GLU A 371 -9.02 -21.77 0.04
N THR A 372 -10.02 -21.32 -0.72
CA THR A 372 -10.41 -19.90 -0.80
C THR A 372 -10.96 -19.36 0.52
N GLU A 373 -11.49 -20.24 1.35
CA GLU A 373 -12.05 -19.99 2.68
C GLU A 373 -10.92 -19.63 3.67
N ASN A 374 -9.72 -20.16 3.45
CA ASN A 374 -8.54 -19.88 4.27
C ASN A 374 -7.99 -18.47 4.03
N ILE A 375 -8.44 -17.75 2.99
CA ILE A 375 -8.09 -16.34 2.76
C ILE A 375 -8.55 -15.49 3.95
N ASN A 376 -9.72 -15.76 4.53
CA ASN A 376 -10.21 -15.02 5.69
C ASN A 376 -9.32 -15.23 6.92
N LYS A 377 -8.79 -16.45 7.09
CA LYS A 377 -7.83 -16.78 8.14
C LYS A 377 -6.50 -16.03 7.94
N LYS A 378 -6.01 -15.93 6.71
CA LYS A 378 -4.86 -15.08 6.37
C LYS A 378 -5.12 -13.62 6.71
N VAL A 379 -6.29 -13.07 6.34
CA VAL A 379 -6.67 -11.69 6.67
C VAL A 379 -6.68 -11.47 8.18
N GLN A 380 -7.22 -12.41 8.95
CA GLN A 380 -7.19 -12.35 10.42
C GLN A 380 -5.75 -12.25 10.94
N TYR A 381 -4.86 -13.14 10.51
CA TYR A 381 -3.46 -13.11 10.96
C TYR A 381 -2.72 -11.84 10.56
N VAL A 382 -2.98 -11.30 9.37
CA VAL A 382 -2.44 -10.00 8.95
C VAL A 382 -2.90 -8.90 9.92
N LYS A 383 -4.20 -8.82 10.22
CA LYS A 383 -4.76 -7.80 11.12
C LYS A 383 -4.22 -7.94 12.54
N GLU A 384 -4.17 -9.14 13.07
CA GLU A 384 -3.59 -9.41 14.40
C GLU A 384 -2.12 -9.01 14.47
N HIS A 385 -1.34 -9.23 13.41
CA HIS A 385 0.07 -8.84 13.38
C HIS A 385 0.26 -7.31 13.25
N LEU A 386 -0.64 -6.60 12.55
CA LEU A 386 -0.66 -5.13 12.56
C LEU A 386 -0.90 -4.59 13.97
N GLU A 387 -1.88 -5.13 14.70
CA GLU A 387 -2.16 -4.69 16.06
C GLU A 387 -1.01 -5.03 17.02
N ARG A 388 -0.39 -6.22 16.87
CA ARG A 388 0.79 -6.63 17.64
C ARG A 388 1.95 -5.66 17.44
N SER A 389 2.21 -5.25 16.19
CA SER A 389 3.26 -4.28 15.89
C SER A 389 2.98 -2.92 16.54
N CYS A 390 1.74 -2.43 16.44
CA CYS A 390 1.35 -1.14 17.02
C CYS A 390 1.50 -1.13 18.55
N GLU A 391 1.06 -2.21 19.20
CA GLU A 391 1.17 -2.39 20.65
C GLU A 391 2.63 -2.45 21.09
N GLU A 392 3.45 -3.28 20.45
CA GLU A 392 4.86 -3.46 20.82
C GLU A 392 5.68 -2.19 20.62
N ILE A 393 5.45 -1.44 19.53
CA ILE A 393 6.11 -0.15 19.29
C ILE A 393 5.76 0.84 20.42
N SER A 394 4.50 0.85 20.85
CA SER A 394 4.04 1.71 21.94
C SER A 394 4.64 1.32 23.29
N VAL A 395 4.77 0.01 23.57
CA VAL A 395 5.45 -0.51 24.76
C VAL A 395 6.94 -0.15 24.74
N ALA A 396 7.64 -0.43 23.63
CA ALA A 396 9.07 -0.20 23.50
C ALA A 396 9.45 1.27 23.74
N GLU A 397 8.61 2.20 23.30
CA GLU A 397 8.82 3.61 23.57
C GLU A 397 8.63 3.99 25.04
N ARG A 398 7.58 3.48 25.71
CA ARG A 398 7.39 3.69 27.15
C ARG A 398 8.55 3.16 27.98
N GLU A 399 9.17 2.08 27.51
CA GLU A 399 10.32 1.43 28.14
C GLU A 399 11.67 1.97 27.64
N ASN A 400 11.68 2.98 26.75
CA ASN A 400 12.89 3.56 26.16
C ASN A 400 13.85 2.51 25.55
N ARG A 401 13.30 1.52 24.85
CA ARG A 401 14.03 0.46 24.15
C ARG A 401 13.71 0.46 22.66
N ASP A 402 14.53 -0.19 21.86
CA ASP A 402 14.24 -0.37 20.44
C ASP A 402 13.27 -1.54 20.22
N PRO A 403 12.18 -1.36 19.46
CA PRO A 403 11.27 -2.46 19.13
C PRO A 403 11.90 -3.39 18.08
N PRO A 404 11.47 -4.66 18.05
CA PRO A 404 11.84 -5.58 16.98
C PRO A 404 11.32 -5.09 15.63
N LEU A 405 11.89 -5.60 14.53
CA LEU A 405 11.31 -5.41 13.22
C LEU A 405 10.15 -6.39 13.03
N PHE A 406 8.95 -5.86 12.81
CA PHE A 406 7.77 -6.64 12.44
C PHE A 406 7.67 -6.77 10.92
N VAL A 407 7.43 -7.98 10.42
CA VAL A 407 7.34 -8.30 8.99
C VAL A 407 6.05 -9.07 8.72
N ASN A 408 5.13 -8.44 7.99
CA ASN A 408 3.77 -8.93 7.78
C ASN A 408 3.50 -9.18 6.30
N PHE A 409 3.56 -10.44 5.87
CA PHE A 409 3.21 -10.81 4.50
C PHE A 409 1.70 -10.88 4.34
N LEU A 410 1.13 -10.08 3.43
CA LEU A 410 -0.24 -10.23 2.95
C LEU A 410 -0.33 -11.30 1.86
N SER A 411 0.77 -11.49 1.13
CA SER A 411 0.91 -12.50 0.09
C SER A 411 0.64 -13.91 0.63
N ALA A 412 0.02 -14.72 -0.21
CA ALA A 412 -0.16 -16.14 -0.04
C ALA A 412 -0.43 -16.76 -1.42
N SER A 413 -0.34 -18.08 -1.52
CA SER A 413 -0.63 -18.76 -2.78
C SER A 413 -1.04 -20.22 -2.59
N ASN A 414 -1.68 -20.76 -3.62
CA ASN A 414 -1.70 -22.18 -3.93
C ASN A 414 -1.62 -22.35 -5.44
N PHE A 415 -0.53 -22.96 -5.91
CA PHE A 415 -0.25 -23.14 -7.34
C PHE A 415 -1.37 -23.92 -8.06
N TRP A 416 -1.92 -24.95 -7.40
CA TRP A 416 -2.89 -25.88 -7.98
C TRP A 416 -4.32 -25.36 -7.96
N LYS A 417 -4.61 -24.32 -7.18
CA LYS A 417 -5.95 -23.74 -7.06
C LYS A 417 -5.98 -22.33 -7.66
N VAL A 418 -6.55 -22.20 -8.86
CA VAL A 418 -6.65 -20.91 -9.60
C VAL A 418 -7.25 -19.79 -8.75
N GLY A 419 -8.24 -20.08 -7.90
CA GLY A 419 -8.85 -19.10 -6.99
C GLY A 419 -7.97 -18.63 -5.83
N CYS A 420 -6.78 -19.23 -5.69
CA CYS A 420 -5.75 -18.94 -4.70
C CYS A 420 -4.42 -18.57 -5.38
N TRP A 421 -4.44 -18.14 -6.64
CA TRP A 421 -3.28 -17.50 -7.26
C TRP A 421 -3.03 -16.11 -6.64
N PRO A 422 -1.79 -15.59 -6.72
CA PRO A 422 -1.40 -14.34 -6.06
C PRO A 422 -2.33 -13.15 -6.36
N ASP A 423 -2.77 -12.97 -7.62
CA ASP A 423 -3.70 -11.91 -8.02
C ASP A 423 -5.07 -12.04 -7.33
N ARG A 424 -5.65 -13.25 -7.30
CA ARG A 424 -6.95 -13.54 -6.67
C ARG A 424 -6.94 -13.34 -5.16
N ILE A 425 -5.80 -13.65 -4.53
CA ILE A 425 -5.63 -13.46 -3.10
C ILE A 425 -5.48 -11.98 -2.80
N ALA A 426 -4.64 -11.26 -3.55
CA ALA A 426 -4.45 -9.81 -3.41
C ALA A 426 -5.77 -9.03 -3.59
N GLU A 427 -6.59 -9.40 -4.60
CA GLU A 427 -7.93 -8.84 -4.86
C GLU A 427 -8.86 -8.94 -3.63
N LYS A 428 -8.64 -9.90 -2.72
CA LYS A 428 -9.44 -10.09 -1.51
C LYS A 428 -8.79 -9.51 -0.26
N ILE A 429 -7.48 -9.64 -0.11
CA ILE A 429 -6.76 -9.26 1.12
C ILE A 429 -6.49 -7.76 1.14
N ASN A 430 -5.97 -7.18 0.05
CA ASN A 430 -5.56 -5.77 0.02
C ASN A 430 -6.72 -4.82 0.38
N PRO A 431 -7.96 -4.98 -0.15
CA PRO A 431 -9.08 -4.13 0.24
C PRO A 431 -9.47 -4.25 1.72
N GLN A 432 -9.41 -5.46 2.30
CA GLN A 432 -9.74 -5.68 3.71
C GLN A 432 -8.69 -5.11 4.66
N VAL A 433 -7.42 -5.15 4.28
CA VAL A 433 -6.33 -4.54 5.03
C VAL A 433 -6.33 -3.02 4.87
N CYS A 434 -6.65 -2.51 3.67
CA CYS A 434 -6.88 -1.09 3.43
C CYS A 434 -8.02 -0.56 4.31
N GLU A 435 -9.17 -1.27 4.36
CA GLU A 435 -10.29 -0.91 5.25
C GLU A 435 -9.86 -0.94 6.71
N HIS A 436 -9.16 -1.99 7.13
CA HIS A 436 -8.67 -2.10 8.51
C HIS A 436 -7.77 -0.93 8.89
N LEU A 437 -6.76 -0.61 8.08
CA LEU A 437 -5.86 0.52 8.32
C LEU A 437 -6.59 1.86 8.34
N ALA A 438 -7.55 2.05 7.42
CA ALA A 438 -8.33 3.29 7.33
C ALA A 438 -9.32 3.44 8.50
N VAL A 439 -9.96 2.36 8.96
CA VAL A 439 -11.12 2.42 9.85
C VAL A 439 -10.81 1.92 11.26
N ASP A 440 -10.18 0.75 11.38
CA ASP A 440 -10.19 -0.07 12.60
C ASP A 440 -8.84 -0.10 13.33
N HIS A 441 -7.72 0.09 12.62
CA HIS A 441 -6.36 -0.02 13.15
C HIS A 441 -6.14 0.93 14.33
N ARG A 442 -5.51 0.44 15.39
CA ARG A 442 -5.31 1.23 16.61
C ARG A 442 -4.39 2.42 16.37
N VAL A 443 -4.65 3.48 17.13
CA VAL A 443 -3.72 4.59 17.30
C VAL A 443 -3.69 4.95 18.78
N GLU A 444 -2.51 4.92 19.39
CA GLU A 444 -2.31 5.34 20.78
C GLU A 444 -1.40 6.57 20.80
N ASN A 445 -1.93 7.74 21.18
CA ASN A 445 -1.16 8.99 21.25
C ASN A 445 -0.39 9.34 19.96
N GLY A 446 -1.03 9.18 18.79
CA GLY A 446 -0.41 9.41 17.48
C GLY A 446 0.37 8.21 16.93
N LYS A 447 0.57 7.16 17.73
CA LYS A 447 1.37 5.98 17.35
C LYS A 447 0.47 4.94 16.70
N ALA A 448 0.77 4.62 15.44
CA ALA A 448 -0.01 3.70 14.60
C ALA A 448 0.92 2.73 13.84
N GLY A 449 2.03 2.35 14.46
CA GLY A 449 3.10 1.61 13.81
C GLY A 449 2.63 0.26 13.25
N THR A 450 2.85 0.01 11.97
CA THR A 450 2.42 -1.25 11.31
C THR A 450 3.57 -2.26 11.11
N GLY A 451 4.81 -1.85 11.37
CA GLY A 451 5.99 -2.56 10.90
C GLY A 451 6.09 -2.57 9.38
N VAL A 452 6.76 -3.58 8.82
CA VAL A 452 6.82 -3.82 7.38
C VAL A 452 5.57 -4.56 6.93
N VAL A 453 4.84 -4.01 5.97
CA VAL A 453 3.63 -4.62 5.40
C VAL A 453 3.88 -4.96 3.94
N ILE A 454 3.88 -6.24 3.60
CA ILE A 454 4.36 -6.76 2.31
C ILE A 454 3.19 -7.24 1.45
N TYR A 455 2.99 -6.63 0.28
CA TYR A 455 1.84 -6.89 -0.60
C TYR A 455 2.20 -7.63 -1.89
N ASP A 456 1.18 -8.26 -2.47
CA ASP A 456 1.11 -8.60 -3.89
C ASP A 456 0.18 -7.59 -4.61
N PHE A 457 0.44 -7.34 -5.90
CA PHE A 457 -0.39 -6.53 -6.81
C PHE A 457 -0.78 -5.13 -6.32
N VAL A 458 0.10 -4.48 -5.54
CA VAL A 458 -0.10 -3.06 -5.23
C VAL A 458 0.27 -2.19 -6.44
N GLY A 459 -0.42 -1.07 -6.62
CA GLY A 459 -0.23 -0.18 -7.77
C GLY A 459 -0.95 -0.62 -9.04
N ASP A 460 -1.65 -1.77 -9.03
CA ASP A 460 -2.50 -2.20 -10.14
C ASP A 460 -3.59 -1.15 -10.41
N ASP A 461 -3.80 -0.81 -11.67
CA ASP A 461 -4.65 0.32 -12.11
C ASP A 461 -4.37 1.66 -11.37
N GLY A 462 -3.15 1.85 -10.87
CA GLY A 462 -2.73 3.04 -10.11
C GLY A 462 -3.25 3.10 -8.67
N ASN A 463 -3.78 1.99 -8.14
CA ASN A 463 -4.27 1.93 -6.76
C ASN A 463 -3.13 1.77 -5.75
N TRP A 464 -2.88 2.84 -4.99
CA TRP A 464 -1.84 2.90 -3.96
C TRP A 464 -2.42 3.20 -2.57
N ALA A 465 -3.73 3.05 -2.38
CA ALA A 465 -4.43 3.43 -1.14
C ALA A 465 -3.82 2.76 0.11
N VAL A 466 -3.58 1.45 0.05
CA VAL A 466 -3.00 0.71 1.19
C VAL A 466 -1.56 1.18 1.50
N THR A 467 -0.76 1.48 0.47
CA THR A 467 0.60 2.01 0.61
C THR A 467 0.58 3.40 1.24
N LYS A 468 -0.32 4.28 0.79
CA LYS A 468 -0.51 5.63 1.35
C LYS A 468 -0.92 5.57 2.83
N LEU A 469 -1.76 4.61 3.22
CA LEU A 469 -2.12 4.39 4.62
C LEU A 469 -0.91 4.00 5.46
N VAL A 470 -0.13 3.01 5.01
CA VAL A 470 1.06 2.54 5.73
C VAL A 470 2.11 3.65 5.86
N VAL A 471 2.40 4.38 4.79
CA VAL A 471 3.30 5.56 4.86
C VAL A 471 2.73 6.61 5.82
N GLY A 472 1.42 6.89 5.74
CA GLY A 472 0.72 7.85 6.58
C GLY A 472 0.79 7.54 8.08
N MET A 473 0.98 6.29 8.48
CA MET A 473 1.15 5.92 9.90
C MET A 473 2.44 6.46 10.52
N ASN A 474 3.44 6.87 9.71
CA ASN A 474 4.68 7.44 10.22
C ASN A 474 4.56 8.90 10.67
N GLY A 475 3.53 9.64 10.26
CA GLY A 475 3.38 11.05 10.63
C GLY A 475 3.16 11.25 12.14
N GLY A 476 2.84 10.20 12.89
CA GLY A 476 2.80 10.20 14.35
C GLY A 476 4.17 10.40 14.98
N LEU A 477 5.23 9.98 14.28
CA LEU A 477 6.62 10.17 14.69
C LEU A 477 7.09 11.63 14.51
N LEU A 478 6.25 12.50 13.93
CA LEU A 478 6.52 13.93 13.73
C LEU A 478 5.87 14.81 14.80
N ILE A 479 5.06 14.22 15.69
CA ILE A 479 4.34 14.87 16.79
C ILE A 479 5.14 14.60 18.07
#